data_AF-A0A8J6MCK3-F1
#
_entry.id   AF-A0A8J6MCK3-F1
#
_cell.length_a   1.000
_cell.length_b   1.000
_cell.length_c   1.000
_cell.angle_alpha   90.00
_cell.angle_beta   90.00
_cell.angle_gamma   90.00
#
_symmetry.space_group_name_H-M   'P 1'
#
loop_
_entity.id
_entity.type
_entity.pdbx_description
1 polymer ?
#
loop_
_entity_poly.entity_id
_entity_poly.type
_entity_poly.pdbx_seq_one_letter_code
_entity_poly.pdbx_strand_id
1 'polypeptide(L)'
;MMGELFLPVLSHFQNQNTWISSQGRLRYKVVPDGEELKSEVWEGPWEYALSTVEGAGTFPMSEEGLGSLAAWLEGWAADVNARPRRTLEEDIERREAVKREKEAQAAQQQG
;
A
#
# COMPACT_ATOMS: atom_id res chain seq x y z
N MET A 1 7.46 19.39 6.89
CA MET A 1 7.15 19.15 5.48
C MET A 1 6.65 17.72 5.36
N MET A 2 5.43 17.50 4.86
CA MET A 2 5.02 16.16 4.43
C MET A 2 5.88 15.82 3.20
N GLY A 3 6.55 14.67 3.22
CA GLY A 3 7.39 14.25 2.10
C GLY A 3 6.58 14.17 0.82
N GLU A 4 7.19 14.51 -0.30
CA GLU A 4 6.56 14.45 -1.62
C GLU A 4 6.29 12.98 -2.00
N LEU A 5 5.13 12.70 -2.60
CA LEU A 5 4.83 11.35 -3.10
C LEU A 5 5.78 11.07 -4.27
N PHE A 6 6.51 9.97 -4.20
CA PHE A 6 7.42 9.58 -5.27
C PHE A 6 7.00 8.27 -5.94
N LEU A 7 6.77 8.34 -7.25
CA LEU A 7 6.62 7.17 -8.11
C LEU A 7 7.77 7.13 -9.14
N PRO A 8 8.30 5.92 -9.45
CA PRO A 8 9.19 5.73 -10.57
C PRO A 8 8.55 6.10 -11.91
N VAL A 9 9.39 6.35 -12.91
CA VAL A 9 8.95 6.54 -14.30
C VAL A 9 8.33 5.26 -14.87
N LEU A 10 7.49 5.40 -15.90
CA LEU A 10 6.73 4.30 -16.51
C LEU A 10 7.60 3.10 -16.91
N SER A 11 8.81 3.32 -17.43
CA SER A 11 9.73 2.26 -17.84
C SER A 11 10.14 1.32 -16.70
N HIS A 12 10.12 1.80 -15.44
CA HIS A 12 10.32 0.94 -14.27
C HIS A 12 9.29 -0.19 -14.23
N PHE A 13 8.02 0.15 -14.43
CA PHE A 13 6.90 -0.79 -14.39
C PHE A 13 6.77 -1.63 -15.65
N GLN A 14 7.08 -1.05 -16.82
CA GLN A 14 7.14 -1.81 -18.07
C GLN A 14 8.17 -2.94 -18.00
N ASN A 15 9.26 -2.73 -17.26
CA ASN A 15 10.27 -3.75 -16.95
C ASN A 15 9.83 -4.72 -15.83
N GLN A 16 8.54 -4.76 -15.49
CA GLN A 16 7.93 -5.63 -14.49
C GLN A 16 8.51 -5.48 -13.07
N ASN A 17 9.07 -4.31 -12.75
CA ASN A 17 9.57 -4.05 -11.40
C ASN A 17 8.44 -3.63 -10.45
N THR A 18 8.41 -4.26 -9.28
CA THR A 18 7.52 -3.88 -8.19
C THR A 18 8.09 -2.68 -7.44
N TRP A 19 7.25 -1.70 -7.15
CA TRP A 19 7.59 -0.55 -6.35
C TRP A 19 6.90 -0.60 -4.99
N ILE A 20 7.65 -0.41 -3.90
CA ILE A 20 7.11 -0.29 -2.55
C ILE A 20 7.71 0.96 -1.93
N SER A 21 6.86 1.85 -1.42
CA SER A 21 7.30 3.10 -0.83
C SER A 21 6.29 3.61 0.21
N SER A 22 6.58 4.77 0.78
CA SER A 22 5.80 5.37 1.85
C SER A 22 5.73 6.89 1.71
N GLN A 23 4.62 7.47 2.13
CA GLN A 23 4.46 8.92 2.29
C GLN A 23 3.86 9.22 3.68
N GLY A 24 4.72 9.62 4.62
CA GLY A 24 4.32 9.75 6.02
C GLY A 24 3.91 8.39 6.60
N ARG A 25 2.66 8.26 7.04
CA ARG A 25 2.09 7.00 7.55
C ARG A 25 1.50 6.11 6.46
N LEU A 26 1.24 6.65 5.27
CA LEU A 26 0.81 5.82 4.14
C LEU A 26 1.96 4.91 3.70
N ARG A 27 1.67 3.63 3.52
CA ARG A 27 2.49 2.68 2.80
C ARG A 27 1.73 2.24 1.56
N TYR A 28 2.46 2.05 0.46
CA TYR A 28 1.86 1.62 -0.79
C TYR A 28 2.80 0.70 -1.56
N LYS A 29 2.19 -0.16 -2.36
CA LYS A 29 2.86 -1.13 -3.23
C LYS A 29 2.20 -1.07 -4.59
N VAL A 30 3.01 -1.00 -5.64
CA VAL A 30 2.57 -1.02 -7.03
C VAL A 30 3.23 -2.21 -7.70
N VAL A 31 2.40 -3.14 -8.18
CA VAL A 31 2.79 -4.34 -8.90
C VAL A 31 2.33 -4.21 -10.35
N PRO A 32 3.22 -4.24 -11.33
CA PRO A 32 2.83 -4.35 -12.73
C PRO A 32 2.24 -5.74 -12.99
N ASP A 33 1.13 -5.79 -13.72
CA ASP A 33 0.46 -7.02 -14.14
C ASP A 33 0.01 -6.88 -15.60
N GLY A 34 0.84 -7.35 -16.53
CA GLY A 34 0.60 -7.18 -17.96
C GLY A 34 0.53 -5.70 -18.37
N GLU A 35 -0.65 -5.27 -18.83
CA GLU A 35 -0.94 -3.89 -19.23
C GLU A 35 -1.55 -3.04 -18.11
N GLU A 36 -1.51 -3.53 -16.87
CA GLU A 36 -2.07 -2.85 -15.69
C GLU A 36 -1.02 -2.62 -14.59
N LEU A 37 -1.29 -1.62 -13.75
CA LEU A 37 -0.60 -1.30 -12.51
C LEU A 37 -1.56 -1.55 -11.35
N LYS A 38 -1.29 -2.57 -10.56
CA LYS A 38 -2.07 -2.91 -9.37
C LYS A 38 -1.43 -2.27 -8.16
N SER A 39 -2.14 -1.35 -7.52
CA SER A 39 -1.68 -0.63 -6.36
C SER A 39 -2.47 -1.02 -5.11
N GLU A 40 -1.76 -1.26 -4.01
CA GLU A 40 -2.35 -1.53 -2.70
C GLU A 40 -1.79 -0.53 -1.69
N VAL A 41 -2.64 -0.09 -0.77
CA VAL A 41 -2.29 0.89 0.28
C VAL A 41 -2.67 0.37 1.66
N TRP A 42 -1.87 0.74 2.65
CA TRP A 42 -2.13 0.45 4.06
C TRP A 42 -1.51 1.52 4.96
N GLU A 43 -2.08 1.72 6.14
CA GLU A 43 -1.46 2.56 7.16
C GLU A 43 -0.33 1.80 7.87
N GLY A 44 0.88 2.38 7.85
CA GLY A 44 2.03 1.92 8.63
C GLY A 44 1.82 2.02 10.15
N PRO A 45 2.81 1.65 10.98
CA PRO A 45 4.24 1.59 10.64
C PRO A 45 4.73 0.24 10.10
N TRP A 46 3.88 -0.80 10.13
CA TRP A 46 4.28 -2.18 9.85
C TRP A 46 4.42 -2.49 8.35
N GLU A 47 5.12 -3.59 8.07
CA GLU A 47 5.28 -4.15 6.73
C GLU A 47 3.98 -4.81 6.23
N TYR A 48 3.87 -5.01 4.91
CA TYR A 48 2.69 -5.58 4.27
C TYR A 48 2.19 -6.91 4.90
N ALA A 49 3.11 -7.77 5.35
CA ALA A 49 2.77 -9.03 6.00
C ALA A 49 2.00 -8.84 7.32
N LEU A 50 2.18 -7.70 7.98
CA LEU A 50 1.64 -7.37 9.30
C LEU A 50 0.60 -6.25 9.26
N SER A 51 0.17 -5.86 8.05
CA SER A 51 -0.81 -4.81 7.82
C SER A 51 -2.02 -5.33 7.05
N THR A 52 -3.16 -4.69 7.31
CA THR A 52 -4.39 -4.84 6.53
C THR A 52 -4.33 -3.89 5.34
N VAL A 53 -4.57 -4.40 4.14
CA VAL A 53 -4.74 -3.56 2.95
C VAL A 53 -6.06 -2.78 3.11
N GLU A 54 -5.98 -1.46 3.04
CA GLU A 54 -7.13 -0.57 3.21
C GLU A 54 -7.73 -0.13 1.88
N GLY A 55 -6.93 -0.17 0.81
CA GLY A 55 -7.37 0.17 -0.53
C GLY A 55 -6.57 -0.58 -1.57
N ALA A 56 -7.26 -0.97 -2.64
CA ALA A 56 -6.65 -1.51 -3.85
C ALA A 56 -7.18 -0.73 -5.06
N GLY A 57 -6.29 -0.38 -5.98
CA GLY A 57 -6.59 0.32 -7.21
C GLY A 57 -5.90 -0.36 -8.39
N THR A 58 -6.52 -0.32 -9.56
CA THR A 58 -5.93 -0.82 -10.81
C THR A 58 -5.92 0.32 -11.82
N PHE A 59 -4.78 0.55 -12.44
CA PHE A 59 -4.56 1.65 -13.38
C PHE A 59 -3.92 1.11 -14.66
N PRO A 60 -4.12 1.73 -15.83
CA PRO A 60 -3.48 1.27 -17.05
C PRO A 60 -1.96 1.50 -17.02
N MET A 61 -1.19 0.64 -17.69
CA MET A 61 0.26 0.77 -17.91
C MET A 61 0.55 1.85 -18.96
N SER A 62 0.25 3.10 -18.62
CA SER A 62 0.45 4.28 -19.46
C SER A 62 0.86 5.48 -18.61
N GLU A 63 1.33 6.57 -19.24
CA GLU A 63 1.64 7.80 -18.51
C GLU A 63 0.39 8.41 -17.84
N GLU A 64 -0.76 8.33 -18.50
CA GLU A 64 -2.05 8.76 -17.93
C GLU A 64 -2.45 7.89 -16.73
N GLY A 65 -2.25 6.57 -16.83
CA GLY A 65 -2.50 5.65 -15.73
C GLY A 65 -1.58 5.90 -14.53
N LEU A 66 -0.30 6.19 -14.80
CA LEU A 66 0.66 6.55 -13.76
C LEU A 66 0.29 7.88 -13.07
N GLY A 67 -0.19 8.87 -13.83
CA GLY A 67 -0.72 10.13 -13.28
C GLY A 67 -1.98 9.91 -12.42
N SER A 68 -2.88 9.04 -12.87
CA SER A 68 -4.09 8.67 -12.12
C SER A 68 -3.76 7.93 -10.83
N LEU A 69 -2.78 7.03 -10.88
CA LEU A 69 -2.23 6.33 -9.72
C LEU A 69 -1.61 7.31 -8.72
N ALA A 70 -0.83 8.30 -9.20
CA ALA A 70 -0.24 9.32 -8.34
C ALA A 70 -1.32 10.11 -7.59
N ALA A 71 -2.32 10.65 -8.30
CA ALA A 71 -3.42 11.39 -7.69
C ALA A 71 -4.23 10.55 -6.68
N TRP A 72 -4.44 9.27 -6.98
CA TRP A 72 -5.11 8.34 -6.05
C TRP A 72 -4.29 8.13 -4.77
N LEU A 73 -2.97 7.94 -4.89
CA LEU A 73 -2.08 7.79 -3.73
C LEU A 73 -1.98 9.08 -2.90
N GLU A 74 -2.00 10.26 -3.54
CA GLU A 74 -2.04 11.54 -2.83
C GLU A 74 -3.31 11.69 -1.98
N GLY A 75 -4.47 11.27 -2.51
CA GLY A 75 -5.72 11.25 -1.76
C GLY A 75 -5.64 10.35 -0.51
N TRP A 76 -5.10 9.13 -0.68
CA TRP A 76 -4.84 8.23 0.44
C TRP A 76 -3.85 8.79 1.44
N ALA A 77 -2.79 9.44 0.98
CA ALA A 77 -1.79 10.01 1.86
C ALA A 77 -2.37 11.17 2.67
N ALA A 78 -3.19 12.02 2.06
CA ALA A 78 -3.88 13.08 2.76
C ALA A 78 -4.80 12.53 3.86
N ASP A 79 -5.62 11.52 3.54
CA ASP A 79 -6.50 10.85 4.52
C ASP A 79 -5.70 10.21 5.66
N VAL A 80 -4.80 9.29 5.33
CA VAL A 80 -4.04 8.50 6.32
C VAL A 80 -3.19 9.40 7.22
N ASN A 81 -2.56 10.44 6.66
CA ASN A 81 -1.75 11.37 7.45
C ASN A 81 -2.57 12.35 8.30
N ALA A 82 -3.83 12.61 7.95
CA ALA A 82 -4.74 13.44 8.74
C ALA A 82 -5.34 12.69 9.95
N ARG A 83 -5.34 11.36 9.94
CA ARG A 83 -5.87 10.56 11.06
C ARG A 83 -5.18 10.89 12.40
N PRO A 84 -5.89 10.77 13.54
CA PRO A 84 -5.26 10.82 14.85
C PRO A 84 -4.16 9.77 14.97
N ARG A 85 -3.05 10.12 15.62
CA ARG A 85 -1.99 9.14 15.88
C ARG A 85 -2.49 8.14 16.91
N ARG A 86 -2.34 6.87 16.57
CA ARG A 86 -2.52 5.77 17.52
C ARG A 86 -1.35 5.75 18.50
N THR A 87 -1.63 5.24 19.69
CA THR A 87 -0.62 4.88 20.68
C THR A 87 0.13 3.63 20.23
N LEU A 88 1.29 3.38 20.84
CA LEU A 88 2.08 2.18 20.57
C LEU A 88 1.29 0.90 20.87
N GLU A 89 0.46 0.91 21.92
CA GLU A 89 -0.37 -0.23 22.32
C GLU A 89 -1.39 -0.58 21.23
N GLU A 90 -2.14 0.40 20.74
CA GLU A 90 -3.09 0.23 19.64
C GLU A 90 -2.40 -0.28 18.34
N ASP A 91 -1.19 0.21 18.05
CA ASP A 91 -0.42 -0.25 16.88
C ASP A 91 0.07 -1.71 17.01
N ILE A 92 0.41 -2.14 18.23
CA ILE A 92 0.78 -3.54 18.52
C ILE A 92 -0.45 -4.45 18.42
N GLU A 93 -1.59 -4.05 18.99
CA GLU A 93 -2.83 -4.82 18.92
C GLU A 93 -3.27 -5.06 17.47
N ARG A 94 -3.20 -4.03 16.63
CA ARG A 94 -3.51 -4.14 15.20
C ARG A 94 -2.60 -5.15 14.49
N ARG A 95 -1.28 -5.09 14.76
CA ARG A 95 -0.32 -6.05 14.21
C ARG A 95 -0.66 -7.48 14.62
N GLU A 96 -0.91 -7.69 15.91
CA GLU A 96 -1.22 -9.02 16.44
C GLU A 96 -2.57 -9.54 15.91
N ALA A 97 -3.55 -8.67 15.70
CA ALA A 97 -4.81 -9.02 15.05
C ALA A 97 -4.59 -9.53 13.62
N VAL A 98 -3.84 -8.78 12.80
CA VAL A 98 -3.51 -9.18 11.41
C VAL A 98 -2.76 -10.52 11.40
N LYS A 99 -1.82 -10.71 12.33
CA LYS A 99 -1.07 -11.96 12.46
C LYS A 99 -2.00 -13.14 12.75
N ARG A 100 -2.89 -13.01 13.74
CA ARG A 100 -3.87 -14.06 14.08
C ARG A 100 -4.81 -14.38 12.92
N GLU A 101 -5.28 -13.37 12.20
CA GLU A 101 -6.14 -13.57 11.01
C GLU A 101 -5.41 -14.35 9.92
N LYS A 102 -4.16 -13.99 9.62
CA LYS A 102 -3.36 -14.69 8.60
C LYS A 102 -3.01 -16.11 9.01
N GLU A 103 -2.68 -16.35 10.28
CA GLU A 103 -2.47 -17.70 10.81
C GLU A 103 -3.74 -18.56 10.70
N ALA A 104 -4.91 -17.99 11.01
CA ALA A 104 -6.19 -18.67 10.87
C ALA A 104 -6.50 -19.01 9.40
N GLN A 105 -6.23 -18.09 8.46
CA GLN A 105 -6.40 -18.34 7.03
C GLN A 105 -5.45 -19.42 6.51
N ALA A 106 -4.19 -19.41 6.97
CA ALA A 106 -3.20 -20.42 6.59
C ALA A 106 -3.58 -21.82 7.11
N ALA A 107 -4.16 -21.91 8.31
CA ALA A 107 -4.67 -23.18 8.86
C ALA A 107 -5.89 -23.71 8.09
N GLN A 108 -6.79 -22.82 7.63
CA GLN A 108 -7.96 -23.21 6.83
C GLN A 108 -7.61 -23.70 5.42
N GLN A 109 -6.51 -23.25 4.84
CA GLN A 109 -6.05 -23.70 3.51
C GLN A 109 -5.26 -25.03 3.56
N GLN A 110 -4.92 -25.51 4.75
CA GLN A 110 -4.13 -26.73 4.97
C GLN A 110 -4.95 -27.92 5.50
N GLY A 111 -6.26 -27.75 5.70
CA GLY A 111 -7.19 -28.80 6.13
C GLY A 111 -8.09 -29.25 4.98
#